data_AF-A0A7L1YXD8-F1
#
_entry.id   AF-A0A7L1YXD8-F1
#
_cell.length_a   1.000
_cell.length_b   1.000
_cell.length_c   1.000
_cell.angle_alpha   90.00
_cell.angle_beta   90.00
_cell.angle_gamma   90.00
#
_symmetry.space_group_name_H-M   'P 1'
#
loop_
_entity.id
_entity.type
_entity.pdbx_description
1 polymer ?
#
loop_
_entity_poly.entity_id
_entity_poly.type
_entity_poly.pdbx_seq_one_letter_code
_entity_poly.pdbx_strand_id
1 'polypeptide(L)'
;ESDAGDYTCVCGDKESTASLAVHALPVLFKEGLKNEEVQEGASVTLSCELTKEAPVKWKVGTKVLKASDKYQMRQSGPTAELIIHGLEVKDA
;
A
#
# COMPACT_ATOMS: atom_id res chain seq x y z
N GLU A 1 1.86 -12.34 11.84
CA GLU A 1 2.38 -13.52 12.56
C GLU A 1 2.75 -14.58 11.53
N SER A 2 3.78 -15.39 11.78
CA SER A 2 4.36 -16.31 10.78
C SER A 2 4.14 -17.76 11.20
N ASP A 3 3.34 -18.50 10.43
CA ASP A 3 3.16 -19.95 10.56
C ASP A 3 4.27 -20.76 9.85
N ALA A 4 5.26 -20.09 9.27
CA ALA A 4 6.43 -20.77 8.70
C ALA A 4 7.38 -21.21 9.80
N GLY A 5 7.91 -22.43 9.71
CA GLY A 5 8.85 -22.98 10.68
C GLY A 5 8.88 -24.50 10.69
N ASP A 6 9.66 -25.05 11.61
CA ASP A 6 9.74 -26.48 11.84
C ASP A 6 8.72 -26.91 12.88
N TYR A 7 7.94 -27.94 12.54
CA TYR A 7 6.96 -28.53 13.42
C TYR A 7 7.39 -29.95 13.77
N THR A 8 7.57 -30.20 15.06
CA THR A 8 8.03 -31.48 15.59
C THR A 8 6.88 -32.18 16.31
N CYS A 9 6.60 -33.43 15.92
CA CYS A 9 5.72 -34.32 16.65
C CYS A 9 6.55 -35.23 17.56
N VAL A 10 6.17 -35.36 18.83
CA VAL A 10 6.84 -36.22 19.82
C VAL A 10 5.88 -37.30 20.30
N CYS A 11 6.30 -38.57 20.24
CA CYS A 11 5.54 -39.72 20.72
C CYS A 11 6.46 -40.63 21.55
N GLY A 12 6.47 -40.42 22.87
CA GLY A 12 7.45 -41.03 23.76
C GLY A 12 8.87 -40.59 23.40
N ASP A 13 9.74 -41.54 23.09
CA ASP A 13 11.15 -41.30 22.77
C ASP A 13 11.40 -41.02 21.28
N LYS A 14 10.33 -40.94 20.47
CA LYS A 14 10.40 -40.71 19.02
C LYS A 14 9.99 -39.30 18.68
N GLU A 15 10.75 -38.68 17.79
CA GLU A 15 10.44 -37.38 17.21
C GLU A 15 10.46 -37.43 15.68
N SER A 16 9.64 -36.59 15.06
CA SER A 16 9.66 -36.33 13.61
C SER A 16 9.41 -34.86 13.37
N THR A 17 10.26 -34.23 12.57
CA THR A 17 10.20 -32.80 12.24
C THR A 17 9.91 -32.60 10.77
N ALA A 18 9.03 -31.64 10.46
CA ALA A 18 8.75 -31.20 9.10
C ALA A 18 8.81 -29.67 9.01
N SER A 19 9.39 -29.16 7.92
CA SER A 19 9.49 -27.72 7.67
C SER A 19 8.29 -27.23 6.86
N LEU A 20 7.61 -26.19 7.35
CA LEU A 20 6.53 -25.49 6.66
C LEU A 20 7.04 -24.15 6.11
N ALA A 21 6.95 -23.96 4.79
CA ALA A 21 7.24 -22.71 4.12
C ALA A 21 5.94 -21.99 3.71
N VAL A 22 5.82 -20.72 4.07
CA VAL A 22 4.67 -19.88 3.69
C VAL A 22 5.07 -18.93 2.56
N HIS A 23 4.45 -19.08 1.39
CA HIS A 23 4.65 -18.22 0.24
C HIS A 23 3.51 -17.20 0.12
N ALA A 24 3.61 -16.10 0.86
CA ALA A 24 2.63 -15.02 0.76
C ALA A 24 2.74 -14.29 -0.58
N LEU A 25 1.61 -14.01 -1.22
CA LEU A 25 1.58 -13.20 -2.43
C LEU A 25 2.11 -11.78 -2.15
N PRO A 26 2.85 -11.18 -3.10
CA PRO A 26 3.36 -9.82 -2.95
C PRO A 26 2.22 -8.80 -2.87
N VAL A 27 2.49 -7.67 -2.23
CA VAL A 27 1.60 -6.50 -2.34
C VAL A 27 1.78 -5.94 -3.75
N LEU A 28 0.69 -5.84 -4.49
CA LEU A 28 0.65 -5.21 -5.82
C LEU A 28 -0.47 -4.18 -5.85
N PHE A 29 -0.42 -3.25 -6.80
CA PHE A 29 -1.58 -2.42 -7.13
C PHE A 29 -2.58 -3.25 -7.92
N LYS A 30 -3.76 -3.45 -7.34
CA LYS A 30 -4.93 -4.03 -8.02
C LYS A 30 -5.57 -3.00 -8.95
N GLU A 31 -5.73 -1.78 -8.45
CA GLU A 31 -6.14 -0.62 -9.26
C GLU A 31 -5.10 0.49 -9.13
N GLY A 32 -4.57 0.93 -10.27
CA GLY A 32 -3.61 2.03 -10.35
C GLY A 32 -4.29 3.40 -10.32
N LEU A 33 -3.48 4.45 -10.31
CA LEU A 33 -3.97 5.82 -10.41
C LEU A 33 -4.57 6.06 -11.80
N LYS A 34 -5.66 6.83 -11.83
CA LYS A 34 -6.27 7.34 -13.05
C LYS A 34 -5.89 8.81 -13.23
N ASN A 35 -5.73 9.22 -14.48
CA ASN A 35 -5.52 10.62 -14.82
C ASN A 35 -6.84 11.37 -14.61
N GLU A 36 -6.76 12.53 -13.96
CA GLU A 36 -7.90 13.40 -13.68
C GLU A 36 -7.56 14.81 -14.17
N GLU A 37 -8.50 15.45 -14.87
CA GLU A 37 -8.39 16.83 -15.32
C GLU A 37 -9.37 17.70 -14.54
N VAL A 38 -8.84 18.74 -13.92
CA VAL A 38 -9.51 19.52 -12.88
C VAL A 38 -9.09 20.97 -13.02
N GLN A 39 -10.01 21.88 -12.72
CA GLN A 39 -9.76 23.31 -12.87
C GLN A 39 -8.72 23.82 -11.86
N GLU A 40 -7.95 24.84 -12.25
CA GLU A 40 -7.03 25.53 -11.35
C GLU A 40 -7.76 26.04 -10.11
N GLY A 41 -7.12 25.92 -8.95
CA GLY A 41 -7.70 26.27 -7.65
C GLY A 41 -8.66 25.22 -7.06
N ALA A 42 -9.08 24.22 -7.84
CA ALA A 42 -9.88 23.10 -7.32
C ALA A 42 -9.02 22.11 -6.53
N SER A 43 -9.67 21.14 -5.88
CA SER A 43 -9.00 19.99 -5.27
C SER A 43 -9.27 18.73 -6.07
N VAL A 44 -8.33 17.79 -6.08
CA VAL A 44 -8.48 16.48 -6.71
C VAL A 44 -8.12 15.37 -5.74
N THR A 45 -8.81 14.25 -5.87
CA THR A 45 -8.52 13.03 -5.12
C THR A 45 -8.02 11.96 -6.07
N LEU A 46 -6.77 11.55 -5.90
CA LEU A 46 -6.19 10.39 -6.58
C LEU A 46 -6.37 9.16 -5.69
N SER A 47 -6.82 8.05 -6.25
CA SER A 47 -7.09 6.80 -5.50
C SER A 47 -6.46 5.59 -6.18
N CYS A 48 -5.98 4.65 -5.37
CA CYS A 48 -5.47 3.35 -5.80
C CYS A 48 -5.89 2.25 -4.82
N GLU A 49 -5.94 1.02 -5.31
CA GLU A 49 -6.26 -0.17 -4.52
C GLU A 49 -5.10 -1.17 -4.57
N LEU A 50 -4.72 -1.72 -3.41
CA LEU A 50 -3.70 -2.75 -3.26
C LEU A 50 -4.30 -4.15 -3.16
N THR A 51 -3.53 -5.19 -3.46
CA THR A 51 -3.95 -6.60 -3.24
C THR A 51 -4.12 -6.96 -1.77
N LYS A 52 -3.45 -6.23 -0.87
CA LYS A 52 -3.58 -6.32 0.58
C LYS A 52 -3.16 -4.98 1.21
N GLU A 53 -3.64 -4.70 2.41
CA GLU A 53 -3.26 -3.49 3.15
C GLU A 53 -1.75 -3.42 3.35
N ALA A 54 -1.14 -2.32 2.90
CA ALA A 54 0.28 -2.04 3.07
C ALA A 54 0.54 -0.53 2.97
N PRO A 55 1.64 -0.01 3.57
CA PRO A 55 1.97 1.41 3.49
C PRO A 55 2.27 1.87 2.06
N VAL A 56 1.66 2.98 1.64
CA VAL A 56 1.91 3.61 0.34
C VAL A 56 2.79 4.86 0.46
N LYS A 57 3.50 5.20 -0.62
CA LYS A 57 4.24 6.47 -0.74
C LYS A 57 3.82 7.19 -2.00
N TRP A 58 3.37 8.44 -1.84
CA TRP A 58 2.99 9.31 -2.93
C TRP A 58 4.19 10.11 -3.43
N LYS A 59 4.30 10.30 -4.75
CA LYS A 59 5.41 11.02 -5.38
C LYS A 59 4.92 11.90 -6.54
N VAL A 60 5.59 13.04 -6.72
CA VAL A 60 5.52 13.83 -7.97
C VAL A 60 6.92 13.79 -8.58
N GLY A 61 7.04 13.18 -9.76
CA GLY A 61 8.33 12.80 -10.33
C GLY A 61 9.12 11.91 -9.37
N THR A 62 10.28 12.40 -8.91
CA THR A 62 11.15 11.67 -7.97
C THR A 62 10.93 12.07 -6.49
N LYS A 63 10.17 13.14 -6.24
CA LYS A 63 9.99 13.71 -4.89
C LYS A 63 8.88 13.00 -4.14
N VAL A 64 9.21 12.46 -2.96
CA VAL A 64 8.21 11.89 -2.04
C VAL A 64 7.41 13.03 -1.38
N LEU A 65 6.09 12.96 -1.48
CA LEU A 65 5.18 13.90 -0.85
C LEU A 65 5.07 13.62 0.65
N LYS A 66 4.82 14.69 1.42
CA LYS A 66 4.53 14.63 2.85
C LYS A 66 3.21 15.36 3.10
N ALA A 67 2.52 14.95 4.16
CA ALA A 67 1.29 15.62 4.58
C ALA A 67 1.56 17.11 4.84
N SER A 68 0.68 17.96 4.33
CA SER A 68 0.72 19.42 4.46
C SER A 68 -0.64 20.00 4.07
N ASP A 69 -0.82 21.32 4.14
CA ASP A 69 -2.06 21.97 3.71
C ASP A 69 -2.38 21.71 2.22
N LYS A 70 -1.35 21.47 1.39
CA LYS A 70 -1.49 21.13 -0.03
C LYS A 70 -1.85 19.66 -0.24
N TYR A 71 -1.33 18.75 0.59
CA TYR A 71 -1.41 17.30 0.37
C TYR A 71 -1.96 16.58 1.61
N GLN A 72 -3.13 15.96 1.47
CA GLN A 72 -3.71 15.09 2.49
C GLN A 72 -3.71 13.64 2.00
N MET A 73 -3.15 12.73 2.79
CA MET A 73 -3.14 11.30 2.49
C MET A 73 -4.10 10.56 3.43
N ARG A 74 -4.86 9.61 2.88
CA ARG A 74 -5.78 8.74 3.64
C ARG A 74 -5.59 7.30 3.21
N GLN A 75 -5.78 6.38 4.13
CA GLN A 75 -5.75 4.95 3.83
C GLN A 75 -6.86 4.25 4.60
N SER A 76 -7.64 3.45 3.90
CA SER A 76 -8.73 2.63 4.44
C SER A 76 -8.57 1.22 3.90
N GLY A 77 -8.00 0.34 4.71
CA GLY A 77 -7.63 -1.01 4.30
C GLY A 77 -6.71 -1.01 3.07
N PRO A 78 -7.06 -1.73 1.98
CA PRO A 78 -6.25 -1.79 0.76
C PRO A 78 -6.36 -0.54 -0.11
N THR A 79 -7.29 0.38 0.17
CA THR A 79 -7.50 1.60 -0.62
C THR A 79 -6.71 2.76 -0.03
N ALA A 80 -5.93 3.46 -0.86
CA ALA A 80 -5.21 4.65 -0.48
C ALA A 80 -5.55 5.85 -1.37
N GLU A 81 -5.72 7.00 -0.74
CA GLU A 81 -6.13 8.24 -1.38
C GLU A 81 -5.13 9.37 -1.09
N LEU A 82 -4.90 10.21 -2.11
CA LEU A 82 -4.20 11.48 -2.01
C LEU A 82 -5.12 12.58 -2.47
N ILE A 83 -5.43 13.51 -1.57
CA ILE A 83 -6.12 14.75 -1.88
C ILE A 83 -5.07 15.84 -2.08
N ILE A 84 -5.13 16.50 -3.23
CA ILE A 84 -4.29 17.66 -3.57
C ILE A 84 -5.21 18.88 -3.58
N HIS A 85 -4.92 19.86 -2.73
CA HIS A 85 -5.71 21.09 -2.61
C HIS A 85 -5.14 22.22 -3.45
N GLY A 86 -6.03 23.10 -3.93
CA GLY A 86 -5.67 24.35 -4.60
C GLY A 86 -4.71 24.13 -5.77
N LEU A 87 -5.10 23.30 -6.74
CA LEU A 87 -4.29 22.92 -7.89
C LEU A 87 -3.71 24.15 -8.61
N GLU A 88 -2.42 24.08 -8.94
CA GLU A 88 -1.68 25.11 -9.66
C GLU A 88 -1.13 24.51 -10.96
N VAL A 89 -0.81 25.34 -11.95
CA VAL A 89 -0.23 24.88 -13.25
C VAL A 89 1.04 24.03 -13.07
N LYS A 90 1.80 24.24 -11.98
CA LYS A 90 3.00 23.47 -11.64
C LYS A 90 2.73 22.05 -11.10
N ASP A 91 1.48 21.72 -10.83
CA ASP A 91 1.05 20.39 -10.37
C ASP A 91 0.63 19.46 -11.52
N ALA A 92 0.63 19.96 -12.76
CA ALA A 92 0.40 19.18 -13.98
C ALA A 92 1.60 18.29 -14.35
#